data_AF-A0A151ZGP8-F1
#
_entry.id   AF-A0A151ZGP8-F1
#
_cell.length_a   1.000
_cell.length_b   1.000
_cell.length_c   1.000
_cell.angle_alpha   90.00
_cell.angle_beta   90.00
_cell.angle_gamma   90.00
#
_symmetry.space_group_name_H-M   'P 1'
#
loop_
_entity.id
_entity.type
_entity.pdbx_description
1 polymer ?
#
loop_
_entity_poly.entity_id
_entity_poly.type
_entity_poly.pdbx_seq_one_letter_code
_entity_poly.pdbx_strand_id
1 'polypeptide(L)'
;MQITQKQFLTDQSYHTEEIMQALQNEQLKMTGQIDSEINTLNQLYSQTVLEPNQLCKLDLLLQDISIQLRQVQLYQMELAGGTSGGHEYPVALVITKQPFPMVISKFKQLQEDHLCVQMLTGAKNDIVSFSTIKAELIFHSKSLTKSSSSVGGANGNSNQQNSQQQSQPSSSMKRHIDKDTQVLDPVKGIAKFPIKFLTGTRKSCVKIHFLLQIKTADGQIIQVPSQSSQPFIVITNDCQWEGSEGTLLKKESFSEKFEITWPHFVNILQKHFLKATKQSPIQPTRPLSNYDFVYLNLTFFQHKTSVSHKDFDQFWTWFGKCIQTLRYKRHISTLWQIGLIFMFLKRDVVNMILKDQPPGTFCILFSETFPGQLEISYIPNNSKDENNNNNNSTDSKVKHYLVQPNDTSGSKKTLPDFLNECPQFTHILQLNVSAISQYQPDTVPSFKRESKNQVLEPYYSKRQLSTNILGSGYDPLI
;
A
#
# COMPACT_ATOMS: atom_id res chain seq x y z
N MET A 1 -18.84 31.73 -8.67
CA MET A 1 -17.69 31.99 -9.56
C MET A 1 -17.99 31.61 -11.01
N GLN A 2 -18.14 30.33 -11.36
CA GLN A 2 -18.39 29.90 -12.76
C GLN A 2 -19.58 30.64 -13.42
N ILE A 3 -20.75 30.67 -12.76
CA ILE A 3 -21.95 31.33 -13.27
C ILE A 3 -21.70 32.84 -13.45
N THR A 4 -21.14 33.49 -12.43
CA THR A 4 -20.83 34.92 -12.42
C THR A 4 -19.85 35.31 -13.54
N GLN A 5 -18.79 34.52 -13.72
CA GLN A 5 -17.80 34.75 -14.77
C GLN A 5 -18.38 34.49 -16.16
N LYS A 6 -19.22 33.46 -16.32
CA LYS A 6 -19.93 33.21 -17.57
C LYS A 6 -20.82 34.38 -17.96
N GLN A 7 -21.59 34.92 -17.00
CA GLN A 7 -22.44 36.10 -17.22
C GLN A 7 -21.60 37.32 -17.63
N PHE A 8 -20.49 37.57 -16.92
CA PHE A 8 -19.55 38.64 -17.26
C PHE A 8 -18.98 38.51 -18.68
N LEU A 9 -18.56 37.30 -19.08
CA LEU A 9 -18.01 37.06 -20.42
C LEU A 9 -19.06 37.15 -21.54
N THR A 10 -20.35 37.06 -21.21
CA THR A 10 -21.45 37.20 -22.18
C THR A 10 -21.99 38.63 -22.28
N ASP A 11 -21.96 39.42 -21.19
CA ASP A 11 -22.53 40.77 -21.14
C ASP A 11 -21.48 41.85 -21.49
N GLN A 12 -21.58 42.43 -22.69
CA GLN A 12 -20.77 43.58 -23.14
C GLN A 12 -21.25 44.92 -22.56
N SER A 13 -21.36 45.05 -21.24
CA SER A 13 -21.83 46.28 -20.57
C SER A 13 -20.68 47.15 -20.03
N TYR A 14 -20.94 48.46 -19.91
CA TYR A 14 -19.97 49.54 -19.60
C TYR A 14 -19.35 49.52 -18.17
N HIS A 15 -19.71 48.58 -17.28
CA HIS A 15 -19.11 48.42 -15.94
C HIS A 15 -18.08 47.27 -15.89
N THR A 16 -17.39 47.05 -17.01
CA THR A 16 -16.63 45.84 -17.29
C THR A 16 -15.35 45.70 -16.45
N GLU A 17 -14.69 46.81 -16.14
CA GLU A 17 -13.36 46.78 -15.49
C GLU A 17 -13.46 46.53 -13.98
N GLU A 18 -14.42 47.16 -13.28
CA GLU A 18 -14.63 46.95 -11.85
C GLU A 18 -15.06 45.51 -11.52
N ILE A 19 -15.95 44.93 -12.33
CA ILE A 19 -16.41 43.54 -12.16
C ILE A 19 -15.29 42.55 -12.46
N MET A 20 -14.51 42.79 -13.52
CA MET A 20 -13.33 41.99 -13.85
C MET A 20 -12.31 42.01 -12.71
N GLN A 21 -11.99 43.19 -12.20
CA GLN A 21 -11.03 43.35 -11.12
C GLN A 21 -11.52 42.70 -9.82
N ALA A 22 -12.82 42.82 -9.51
CA ALA A 22 -13.43 42.13 -8.37
C ALA A 22 -13.35 40.60 -8.50
N LEU A 23 -13.63 40.05 -9.69
CA LEU A 23 -13.51 38.61 -9.96
C LEU A 23 -12.07 38.12 -9.84
N GLN A 24 -11.10 38.86 -10.40
CA GLN A 24 -9.67 38.54 -10.30
C GLN A 24 -9.21 38.55 -8.84
N ASN A 25 -9.62 39.56 -8.06
CA ASN A 25 -9.29 39.66 -6.63
C ASN A 25 -9.85 38.48 -5.83
N GLU A 26 -11.11 38.09 -6.05
CA GLU A 26 -11.71 36.93 -5.39
C GLU A 26 -11.05 35.60 -5.80
N GLN A 27 -10.68 35.45 -7.07
CA GLN A 27 -9.93 34.28 -7.53
C GLN A 27 -8.55 34.19 -6.88
N LEU A 28 -7.79 35.29 -6.82
CA LEU A 28 -6.48 35.33 -6.18
C LEU A 28 -6.57 35.00 -4.69
N LYS A 29 -7.57 35.56 -4.00
CA LYS A 29 -7.85 35.26 -2.59
C LYS A 29 -8.16 33.78 -2.37
N MET A 30 -9.00 33.19 -3.24
CA MET A 30 -9.34 31.76 -3.19
C MET A 30 -8.12 30.88 -3.44
N THR A 31 -7.28 31.21 -4.42
CA THR A 31 -5.99 30.52 -4.65
C THR A 31 -5.12 30.55 -3.40
N GLY A 32 -4.94 31.73 -2.79
CA GLY A 32 -4.14 31.85 -1.56
C GLY A 32 -4.69 31.04 -0.38
N GLN A 33 -6.02 30.95 -0.24
CA GLN A 33 -6.67 30.11 0.76
C GLN A 33 -6.39 28.62 0.50
N ILE A 34 -6.59 28.16 -0.74
CA ILE A 34 -6.35 26.77 -1.12
C ILE A 34 -4.87 26.38 -0.91
N ASP A 35 -3.92 27.23 -1.32
CA ASP A 35 -2.50 26.96 -1.12
C ASP A 35 -2.14 26.85 0.37
N SER A 36 -2.73 27.72 1.22
CA SER A 36 -2.57 27.64 2.68
C SER A 36 -3.12 26.33 3.24
N GLU A 37 -4.28 25.88 2.78
CA GLU A 37 -4.89 24.62 3.19
C GLU A 37 -4.06 23.41 2.76
N ILE A 38 -3.57 23.38 1.51
CA ILE A 38 -2.66 22.33 1.00
C ILE A 38 -1.41 22.26 1.88
N ASN A 39 -0.81 23.41 2.20
CA ASN A 39 0.38 23.47 3.05
C ASN A 39 0.11 22.93 4.45
N THR A 40 -1.03 23.27 5.04
CA THR A 40 -1.44 22.78 6.36
C THR A 40 -1.67 21.27 6.36
N LEU A 41 -2.33 20.73 5.33
CA LEU A 41 -2.54 19.29 5.17
C LEU A 41 -1.22 18.54 4.99
N ASN A 42 -0.29 19.06 4.19
CA ASN A 42 1.04 18.48 4.01
C ASN A 42 1.88 18.53 5.29
N GLN A 43 1.76 19.61 6.07
CA GLN A 43 2.41 19.72 7.37
C GLN A 43 1.85 18.70 8.36
N LEU A 44 0.52 18.59 8.46
CA LEU A 44 -0.15 17.58 9.29
C LEU A 44 0.32 16.17 8.94
N TYR A 45 0.37 15.84 7.64
CA TYR A 45 0.83 14.55 7.14
C TYR A 45 2.28 14.22 7.48
N SER A 46 3.15 15.23 7.55
CA SER A 46 4.59 15.05 7.80
C SER A 46 4.98 15.12 9.27
N GLN A 47 4.14 15.71 10.13
CA GLN A 47 4.47 15.95 11.55
C GLN A 47 3.66 15.08 12.52
N THR A 48 2.55 14.49 12.07
CA THR A 48 1.63 13.74 12.95
C THR A 48 1.43 12.31 12.44
N VAL A 49 1.46 11.33 13.33
CA VAL A 49 1.05 9.95 13.02
C VAL A 49 -0.47 9.93 13.00
N LEU A 50 -1.06 9.64 11.84
CA LEU A 50 -2.49 9.74 11.61
C LEU A 50 -3.15 8.36 11.68
N GLU A 51 -4.33 8.32 12.27
CA GLU A 51 -5.16 7.12 12.29
C GLU A 51 -5.67 6.79 10.86
N PRO A 52 -6.03 5.53 10.57
CA PRO A 52 -6.44 5.10 9.22
C PRO A 52 -7.55 5.96 8.59
N ASN A 53 -8.58 6.30 9.37
CA ASN A 53 -9.68 7.13 8.91
C ASN A 53 -9.24 8.57 8.58
N GLN A 54 -8.30 9.13 9.35
CA GLN A 54 -7.72 10.45 9.14
C GLN A 54 -6.84 10.44 7.89
N LEU A 55 -6.01 9.41 7.71
CA LEU A 55 -5.21 9.22 6.49
C LEU A 55 -6.08 9.17 5.23
N CYS A 56 -7.15 8.37 5.27
CA CYS A 56 -8.07 8.27 4.14
C CYS A 56 -8.76 9.61 3.84
N LYS A 57 -9.21 10.34 4.87
CA LYS A 57 -9.83 11.66 4.71
C LYS A 57 -8.84 12.69 4.16
N LEU A 58 -7.61 12.69 4.66
CA LEU A 58 -6.56 13.61 4.21
C LEU A 58 -6.24 13.39 2.72
N ASP A 59 -6.15 12.15 2.26
CA ASP A 59 -5.91 11.85 0.84
C ASP A 59 -7.06 12.34 -0.05
N LEU A 60 -8.30 12.13 0.37
CA LEU A 60 -9.47 12.62 -0.36
C LEU A 60 -9.49 14.15 -0.40
N LEU A 61 -9.25 14.82 0.74
CA LEU A 61 -9.20 16.27 0.82
C LEU A 61 -8.09 16.87 -0.04
N LEU A 62 -6.87 16.31 0.02
CA LEU A 62 -5.76 16.77 -0.82
C LEU A 62 -6.08 16.61 -2.31
N GLN A 63 -6.75 15.54 -2.70
CA GLN A 63 -7.16 15.33 -4.08
C GLN A 63 -8.23 16.35 -4.52
N ASP A 64 -9.30 16.49 -3.73
CA ASP A 64 -10.41 17.39 -4.04
C ASP A 64 -9.95 18.85 -4.09
N ILE A 65 -9.12 19.28 -3.13
CA ILE A 65 -8.64 20.66 -3.08
C ILE A 65 -7.65 20.95 -4.22
N SER A 66 -6.86 19.96 -4.66
CA SER A 66 -5.99 20.11 -5.83
C SER A 66 -6.79 20.27 -7.13
N ILE A 67 -7.93 19.57 -7.23
CA ILE A 67 -8.87 19.72 -8.36
C ILE A 67 -9.53 21.10 -8.32
N GLN A 68 -9.93 21.58 -7.14
CA GLN A 68 -10.48 22.93 -6.97
C GLN A 68 -9.45 24.01 -7.35
N LEU A 69 -8.20 23.88 -6.89
CA LEU A 69 -7.11 24.78 -7.29
C LEU A 69 -6.98 24.82 -8.81
N ARG A 70 -6.96 23.65 -9.45
CA ARG A 70 -6.85 23.58 -10.91
C ARG A 70 -8.04 24.25 -11.60
N GLN A 71 -9.25 24.08 -11.07
CA GLN A 71 -10.44 24.72 -11.61
C GLN A 71 -10.39 26.26 -11.51
N VAL A 72 -9.91 26.80 -10.38
CA VAL A 72 -9.73 28.26 -10.20
C VAL A 72 -8.66 28.79 -11.15
N GLN A 73 -7.56 28.06 -11.35
CA GLN A 73 -6.52 28.43 -12.31
C GLN A 73 -7.08 28.54 -13.73
N LEU A 74 -7.98 27.65 -14.16
CA LEU A 74 -8.61 27.75 -15.48
C LEU A 74 -9.47 29.02 -15.61
N TYR A 75 -10.18 29.40 -14.55
CA TYR A 75 -10.95 30.65 -14.52
C TYR A 75 -10.06 31.89 -14.59
N GLN A 76 -8.90 31.87 -13.92
CA GLN A 76 -7.89 32.94 -13.99
C GLN A 76 -7.29 33.05 -15.39
N MET A 77 -6.91 31.92 -16.00
CA MET A 77 -6.39 31.86 -17.37
C MET A 77 -7.38 32.47 -18.36
N GLU A 78 -8.67 32.17 -18.20
CA GLU A 78 -9.72 32.71 -19.07
C GLU A 78 -9.87 34.23 -18.94
N LEU A 79 -9.79 34.80 -17.72
CA LEU A 79 -9.81 36.26 -17.53
C LEU A 79 -8.53 36.94 -18.01
N ALA A 80 -7.37 36.28 -17.91
CA ALA A 80 -6.09 36.80 -18.37
C ALA A 80 -5.92 36.71 -19.90
N GLY A 81 -6.60 35.77 -20.56
CA GLY A 81 -6.55 35.55 -22.01
C GLY A 81 -7.06 36.72 -22.87
N GLY A 82 -7.59 37.78 -22.26
CA GLY A 82 -7.87 39.05 -22.93
C GLY A 82 -6.65 39.97 -23.11
N THR A 83 -5.52 39.72 -22.43
CA THR A 83 -4.39 40.66 -22.37
C THR A 83 -3.05 40.12 -22.89
N SER A 84 -2.93 38.81 -23.15
CA SER A 84 -1.66 38.18 -23.54
C SER A 84 -1.87 37.16 -24.67
N GLY A 85 -1.27 37.40 -25.85
CA GLY A 85 -1.43 36.59 -27.07
C GLY A 85 -0.82 35.19 -27.06
N GLY A 86 -1.09 34.38 -26.03
CA GLY A 86 -0.62 32.99 -25.89
C GLY A 86 -1.72 31.95 -26.14
N HIS A 87 -1.34 30.85 -26.81
CA HIS A 87 -2.18 29.70 -27.23
C HIS A 87 -2.70 28.79 -26.09
N GLU A 88 -2.87 29.27 -24.86
CA GLU A 88 -3.35 28.42 -23.77
C GLU A 88 -4.88 28.47 -23.65
N TYR A 89 -5.52 27.33 -23.93
CA TYR A 89 -6.97 27.18 -23.84
C TYR A 89 -7.36 26.70 -22.43
N PRO A 90 -8.40 27.28 -21.78
CA PRO A 90 -8.71 27.02 -20.36
C PRO A 90 -9.40 25.65 -20.17
N VAL A 91 -8.68 24.57 -20.43
CA VAL A 91 -9.14 23.18 -20.30
C VAL A 91 -8.06 22.33 -19.63
N ALA A 92 -8.47 21.40 -18.79
CA ALA A 92 -7.55 20.44 -18.17
C ALA A 92 -8.19 19.05 -18.02
N LEU A 93 -7.35 18.01 -18.03
CA LEU A 93 -7.73 16.69 -17.55
C LEU A 93 -7.18 16.45 -16.15
N VAL A 94 -8.03 16.01 -15.23
CA VAL A 94 -7.65 15.67 -13.85
C VAL A 94 -8.07 14.25 -13.49
N ILE A 95 -7.26 13.57 -12.68
CA ILE A 95 -7.60 12.25 -12.14
C ILE A 95 -8.43 12.47 -10.88
N THR A 96 -9.71 12.13 -10.92
CA THR A 96 -10.65 12.30 -9.79
C THR A 96 -10.71 11.07 -8.89
N LYS A 97 -10.26 9.91 -9.37
CA LYS A 97 -10.16 8.70 -8.57
C LYS A 97 -9.10 7.77 -9.14
N GLN A 98 -8.32 7.13 -8.28
CA GLN A 98 -7.31 6.15 -8.68
C GLN A 98 -7.10 5.09 -7.59
N PRO A 99 -6.78 3.83 -7.96
CA PRO A 99 -6.47 2.77 -6.98
C PRO A 99 -4.99 2.76 -6.58
N PHE A 100 -4.18 3.57 -7.25
CA PHE A 100 -2.75 3.68 -7.04
C PHE A 100 -2.48 4.53 -5.79
N PRO A 101 -1.37 4.32 -5.09
CA PRO A 101 -0.29 3.37 -5.40
C PRO A 101 -0.63 1.92 -5.02
N MET A 102 -0.21 0.95 -5.83
CA MET A 102 -0.39 -0.48 -5.53
C MET A 102 0.50 -1.41 -6.37
N VAL A 103 0.70 -2.64 -5.89
CA VAL A 103 1.22 -3.76 -6.70
C VAL A 103 0.07 -4.57 -7.30
N ILE A 104 0.10 -4.76 -8.62
CA ILE A 104 -0.99 -5.34 -9.42
C ILE A 104 -0.51 -6.63 -10.08
N SER A 105 -1.30 -7.69 -10.00
CA SER A 105 -1.02 -8.92 -10.74
C SER A 105 -1.37 -8.74 -12.22
N LYS A 106 -0.51 -9.25 -13.10
CA LYS A 106 -0.77 -9.34 -14.55
C LYS A 106 -2.16 -9.95 -14.80
N PHE A 107 -2.83 -9.42 -15.81
CA PHE A 107 -4.19 -9.73 -16.24
C PHE A 107 -5.32 -9.30 -15.29
N LYS A 108 -5.00 -8.69 -14.15
CA LYS A 108 -6.02 -8.03 -13.34
C LYS A 108 -6.64 -6.87 -14.12
N GLN A 109 -7.96 -6.77 -14.05
CA GLN A 109 -8.72 -5.64 -14.57
C GLN A 109 -9.16 -4.77 -13.39
N LEU A 110 -9.09 -3.45 -13.56
CA LEU A 110 -9.70 -2.51 -12.62
C LEU A 110 -11.23 -2.60 -12.67
N GLN A 111 -11.87 -2.33 -11.54
CA GLN A 111 -13.30 -2.08 -11.52
C GLN A 111 -13.60 -0.73 -12.17
N GLU A 112 -14.81 -0.59 -12.71
CA GLU A 112 -15.20 0.54 -13.55
C GLU A 112 -15.00 1.89 -12.86
N ASP A 113 -15.33 1.98 -11.56
CA ASP A 113 -15.24 3.21 -10.78
C ASP A 113 -13.93 3.39 -10.02
N HIS A 114 -12.88 2.61 -10.29
CA HIS A 114 -11.63 2.72 -9.54
C HIS A 114 -10.65 3.73 -10.13
N LEU A 115 -10.77 4.03 -11.43
CA LEU A 115 -9.92 5.00 -12.12
C LEU A 115 -10.81 5.92 -12.94
N CYS A 116 -10.91 7.18 -12.52
CA CYS A 116 -11.79 8.18 -13.12
C CYS A 116 -10.98 9.42 -13.50
N VAL A 117 -11.29 9.97 -14.68
CA VAL A 117 -10.69 11.18 -15.21
C VAL A 117 -11.82 12.16 -15.51
N GLN A 118 -11.64 13.41 -15.13
CA GLN A 118 -12.60 14.48 -15.39
C GLN A 118 -11.96 15.55 -16.29
N MET A 119 -12.73 16.05 -17.24
CA MET A 119 -12.40 17.26 -17.98
C MET A 119 -12.91 18.47 -17.23
N LEU A 120 -12.02 19.41 -16.93
CA LEU A 120 -12.33 20.72 -16.37
C LEU A 120 -12.24 21.77 -17.49
N THR A 121 -13.08 22.79 -17.43
CA THR A 121 -13.14 23.89 -18.41
C THR A 121 -13.21 25.24 -17.71
N GLY A 122 -12.90 26.31 -18.46
CA GLY A 122 -13.28 27.68 -18.13
C GLY A 122 -14.80 27.87 -18.06
N ALA A 123 -15.23 29.10 -17.78
CA ALA A 123 -16.64 29.45 -17.70
C ALA A 123 -17.27 29.59 -19.10
N LYS A 124 -16.49 30.05 -20.08
CA LYS A 124 -16.81 30.06 -21.50
C LYS A 124 -16.37 28.72 -22.11
N ASN A 125 -17.29 28.04 -22.77
CA ASN A 125 -17.01 26.77 -23.43
C ASN A 125 -17.11 26.95 -24.94
N ASP A 126 -15.97 27.20 -25.60
CA ASP A 126 -15.89 27.28 -27.07
C ASP A 126 -15.38 25.96 -27.69
N ILE A 127 -15.49 24.84 -26.96
CA ILE A 127 -15.14 23.50 -27.45
C ILE A 127 -16.27 23.01 -28.35
N VAL A 128 -15.94 22.73 -29.61
CA VAL A 128 -16.90 22.21 -30.61
C VAL A 128 -17.04 20.70 -30.50
N SER A 129 -15.91 20.01 -30.32
CA SER A 129 -15.89 18.55 -30.21
C SER A 129 -14.64 18.09 -29.48
N PHE A 130 -14.70 16.90 -28.89
CA PHE A 130 -13.57 16.27 -28.25
C PHE A 130 -13.50 14.78 -28.64
N SER A 131 -12.28 14.25 -28.67
CA SER A 131 -12.01 12.83 -28.93
C SER A 131 -12.32 11.95 -27.71
N THR A 132 -12.15 10.65 -27.85
CA THR A 132 -12.06 9.75 -26.69
C THR A 132 -10.78 10.01 -25.89
N ILE A 133 -10.83 9.83 -24.57
CA ILE A 133 -9.64 9.93 -23.72
C ILE A 133 -8.83 8.65 -23.84
N LYS A 134 -7.53 8.79 -24.10
CA LYS A 134 -6.57 7.67 -24.16
C LYS A 134 -5.67 7.65 -22.94
N ALA A 135 -5.47 6.48 -22.34
CA ALA A 135 -4.56 6.23 -21.23
C ALA A 135 -3.22 5.70 -21.75
N GLU A 136 -2.12 6.24 -21.24
CA GLU A 136 -0.77 5.84 -21.65
C GLU A 136 0.13 5.58 -20.44
N LEU A 137 0.89 4.48 -20.50
CA LEU A 137 1.86 4.12 -19.47
C LEU A 137 3.15 4.93 -19.63
N ILE A 138 3.59 5.54 -18.53
CA ILE A 138 4.90 6.17 -18.40
C ILE A 138 5.78 5.26 -17.57
N PHE A 139 6.87 4.78 -18.17
CA PHE A 139 7.91 4.06 -17.47
C PHE A 139 8.92 5.04 -16.88
N HIS A 140 9.21 4.91 -15.59
CA HIS A 140 10.29 5.71 -15.02
C HIS A 140 11.62 5.19 -15.54
N SER A 141 12.44 6.06 -16.14
CA SER A 141 13.81 5.74 -16.52
C SER A 141 14.58 5.33 -15.26
N LYS A 142 15.35 4.24 -15.36
CA LYS A 142 16.26 3.87 -14.28
C LYS A 142 17.33 4.96 -14.18
N SER A 143 17.36 5.69 -13.08
CA SER A 143 18.60 6.41 -12.71
C SER A 143 19.68 5.35 -12.53
N LEU A 144 20.70 5.40 -13.38
CA LEU A 144 21.89 4.56 -13.30
C LEU A 144 22.70 4.99 -12.08
N THR A 145 22.34 4.50 -10.89
CA THR A 145 23.30 4.48 -9.78
C THR A 145 24.31 3.39 -10.05
N LYS A 146 25.41 3.73 -10.74
CA LYS A 146 26.66 2.96 -10.70
C LYS A 146 27.14 2.98 -9.25
N SER A 147 26.82 1.94 -8.49
CA SER A 147 27.53 1.66 -7.25
C SER A 147 28.92 1.14 -7.62
N SER A 148 29.91 1.98 -7.40
CA SER A 148 31.33 1.67 -7.41
C SER A 148 31.66 0.62 -6.36
N SER A 149 31.99 -0.59 -6.80
CA SER A 149 32.74 -1.55 -5.99
C SER A 149 33.34 -2.63 -6.88
N SER A 150 34.60 -2.45 -7.27
CA SER A 150 35.57 -3.54 -7.43
C SER A 150 36.96 -2.97 -7.67
N VAL A 151 37.76 -2.97 -6.60
CA VAL A 151 39.22 -2.95 -6.64
C VAL A 151 39.71 -4.16 -7.44
N GLY A 152 40.78 -3.96 -8.20
CA GLY A 152 41.21 -4.83 -9.28
C GLY A 152 41.76 -6.20 -8.89
N GLY A 153 41.88 -7.02 -9.93
CA GLY A 153 42.55 -8.32 -9.93
C GLY A 153 42.37 -8.98 -11.30
N ALA A 154 43.38 -8.87 -12.14
CA ALA A 154 43.40 -9.35 -13.52
C ALA A 154 43.54 -10.88 -13.62
N ASN A 155 42.79 -11.51 -14.54
CA ASN A 155 43.27 -12.37 -15.64
C ASN A 155 42.20 -13.33 -16.17
N GLY A 156 42.09 -13.43 -17.50
CA GLY A 156 41.79 -14.70 -18.18
C GLY A 156 40.48 -14.84 -18.98
N ASN A 157 40.60 -14.64 -20.29
CA ASN A 157 39.88 -15.32 -21.39
C ASN A 157 38.39 -15.06 -21.71
N SER A 158 38.21 -14.13 -22.65
CA SER A 158 37.59 -14.33 -23.98
C SER A 158 36.41 -15.31 -24.13
N ASN A 159 35.20 -14.74 -24.28
CA ASN A 159 34.35 -15.01 -25.43
C ASN A 159 33.32 -13.88 -25.60
N GLN A 160 33.69 -12.88 -26.40
CA GLN A 160 32.78 -11.85 -26.91
C GLN A 160 31.96 -12.47 -28.05
N GLN A 161 30.67 -12.73 -27.81
CA GLN A 161 29.69 -12.68 -28.88
C GLN A 161 29.09 -11.28 -28.91
N ASN A 162 29.60 -10.49 -29.84
CA ASN A 162 29.00 -9.25 -30.30
C ASN A 162 27.70 -9.57 -31.03
N SER A 163 26.57 -9.23 -30.44
CA SER A 163 25.33 -8.96 -31.19
C SER A 163 24.98 -7.49 -31.01
N GLN A 164 25.57 -6.66 -31.86
CA GLN A 164 25.01 -5.36 -32.24
C GLN A 164 23.69 -5.64 -32.96
N GLN A 165 22.55 -5.52 -32.27
CA GLN A 165 21.27 -5.36 -32.94
C GLN A 165 21.04 -3.88 -33.20
N GLN A 166 21.42 -3.49 -34.42
CA GLN A 166 20.83 -2.36 -35.11
C GLN A 166 19.31 -2.53 -35.14
N SER A 167 18.63 -1.48 -34.72
CA SER A 167 17.20 -1.30 -34.76
C SER A 167 16.70 -1.30 -36.20
N GLN A 168 16.17 -2.44 -36.66
CA GLN A 168 15.18 -2.46 -37.73
C GLN A 168 13.75 -2.42 -37.15
N PRO A 169 12.80 -1.74 -37.80
CA PRO A 169 11.45 -1.55 -37.30
C PRO A 169 10.58 -2.77 -37.68
N SER A 170 10.59 -3.81 -36.85
CA SER A 170 9.57 -4.85 -36.89
C SER A 170 9.22 -5.33 -35.48
N SER A 171 8.39 -4.56 -34.80
CA SER A 171 7.61 -5.13 -33.70
C SER A 171 6.25 -4.46 -33.69
N SER A 172 5.20 -5.24 -33.91
CA SER A 172 3.86 -4.92 -33.44
C SER A 172 3.99 -4.39 -32.01
N MET A 173 3.70 -3.11 -31.77
CA MET A 173 3.81 -2.50 -30.45
C MET A 173 3.11 -3.40 -29.42
N LYS A 174 3.89 -3.99 -28.53
CA LYS A 174 3.36 -4.92 -27.54
C LYS A 174 2.44 -4.14 -26.60
N ARG A 175 1.12 -4.32 -26.74
CA ARG A 175 0.14 -3.67 -25.89
C ARG A 175 0.37 -4.03 -24.42
N HIS A 176 0.65 -3.03 -23.60
CA HIS A 176 0.91 -3.19 -22.16
C HIS A 176 -0.36 -3.15 -21.32
N ILE A 177 -1.36 -2.41 -21.79
CA ILE A 177 -2.70 -2.27 -21.20
C ILE A 177 -3.76 -2.50 -22.28
N ASP A 178 -4.97 -2.82 -21.82
CA ASP A 178 -6.19 -2.94 -22.62
C ASP A 178 -7.30 -2.11 -21.98
N LYS A 179 -8.32 -1.75 -22.78
CA LYS A 179 -9.37 -0.76 -22.43
C LYS A 179 -8.80 0.61 -22.07
N ASP A 180 -7.76 1.02 -22.79
CA ASP A 180 -7.02 2.26 -22.64
C ASP A 180 -7.73 3.48 -23.24
N THR A 181 -8.79 3.29 -24.02
CA THR A 181 -9.58 4.38 -24.61
C THR A 181 -11.00 4.39 -24.06
N GLN A 182 -11.47 5.54 -23.59
CA GLN A 182 -12.81 5.71 -23.00
C GLN A 182 -13.50 6.99 -23.48
N VAL A 183 -14.82 6.93 -23.58
CA VAL A 183 -15.66 8.08 -23.94
C VAL A 183 -15.91 8.94 -22.70
N LEU A 184 -15.95 10.26 -22.87
CA LEU A 184 -16.34 11.19 -21.82
C LEU A 184 -17.87 11.19 -21.66
N ASP A 185 -18.35 11.06 -20.43
CA ASP A 185 -19.76 11.31 -20.12
C ASP A 185 -20.08 12.79 -20.44
N PRO A 186 -21.04 13.09 -21.34
CA PRO A 186 -21.31 14.47 -21.78
C PRO A 186 -21.96 15.34 -20.69
N VAL A 187 -22.58 14.73 -19.67
CA VAL A 187 -23.25 15.45 -18.58
C VAL A 187 -22.27 15.69 -17.44
N LYS A 188 -21.50 14.66 -17.07
CA LYS A 188 -20.58 14.73 -15.92
C LYS A 188 -19.19 15.20 -16.27
N GLY A 189 -18.80 15.13 -17.55
CA GLY A 189 -17.44 15.37 -17.99
C GLY A 189 -16.45 14.34 -17.41
N ILE A 190 -16.90 13.11 -17.12
CA ILE A 190 -16.09 12.06 -16.49
C ILE A 190 -15.95 10.85 -17.43
N ALA A 191 -14.75 10.32 -17.53
CA ALA A 191 -14.46 9.03 -18.16
C ALA A 191 -13.95 8.02 -17.12
N LYS A 192 -14.46 6.78 -17.22
CA LYS A 192 -14.16 5.67 -16.30
C LYS A 192 -13.29 4.62 -16.99
N PHE A 193 -12.21 4.19 -16.34
CA PHE A 193 -11.16 3.37 -16.95
C PHE A 193 -11.03 1.99 -16.29
N PRO A 194 -11.76 0.96 -16.79
CA PRO A 194 -11.60 -0.43 -16.37
C PRO A 194 -10.36 -1.09 -17.01
N ILE A 195 -9.19 -0.46 -16.85
CA ILE A 195 -7.93 -0.91 -17.49
C ILE A 195 -7.58 -2.34 -17.08
N LYS A 196 -7.17 -3.14 -18.05
CA LYS A 196 -6.59 -4.48 -17.83
C LYS A 196 -5.08 -4.45 -18.10
N PHE A 197 -4.29 -4.93 -17.15
CA PHE A 197 -2.83 -4.90 -17.25
C PHE A 197 -2.31 -6.16 -17.94
N LEU A 198 -1.79 -6.06 -19.16
CA LEU A 198 -1.43 -7.22 -19.98
C LEU A 198 0.00 -7.71 -19.75
N THR A 199 0.88 -6.86 -19.22
CA THR A 199 2.32 -7.16 -19.08
C THR A 199 2.86 -6.76 -17.72
N GLY A 200 3.80 -7.53 -17.18
CA GLY A 200 4.54 -7.14 -15.99
C GLY A 200 5.56 -6.02 -16.27
N THR A 201 5.85 -5.20 -15.26
CA THR A 201 6.76 -4.05 -15.36
C THR A 201 8.18 -4.35 -14.84
N ARG A 202 8.50 -5.62 -14.61
CA ARG A 202 9.83 -6.08 -14.14
C ARG A 202 10.29 -5.33 -12.88
N LYS A 203 9.40 -5.24 -11.88
CA LYS A 203 9.63 -4.52 -10.60
C LYS A 203 9.90 -3.01 -10.75
N SER A 204 9.63 -2.42 -11.91
CA SER A 204 9.82 -0.99 -12.15
C SER A 204 8.51 -0.24 -11.96
N CYS A 205 8.57 0.91 -11.29
CA CYS A 205 7.42 1.79 -11.12
C CYS A 205 7.00 2.40 -12.45
N VAL A 206 5.70 2.32 -12.72
CA VAL A 206 5.04 2.98 -13.85
C VAL A 206 3.96 3.93 -13.35
N LYS A 207 3.59 4.90 -14.17
CA LYS A 207 2.44 5.78 -13.96
C LYS A 207 1.53 5.72 -15.19
N ILE A 208 0.27 6.12 -15.05
CA ILE A 208 -0.64 6.36 -16.17
C ILE A 208 -0.83 7.87 -16.32
N HIS A 209 -0.81 8.38 -17.54
CA HIS A 209 -1.36 9.69 -17.85
C HIS A 209 -2.42 9.54 -18.93
N PHE A 210 -3.23 10.58 -19.08
CA PHE A 210 -4.36 10.59 -20.00
C PHE A 210 -4.21 11.72 -21.01
N LEU A 211 -4.67 11.48 -22.22
CA LEU A 211 -4.62 12.41 -23.33
C LEU A 211 -6.01 12.56 -23.94
N LEU A 212 -6.41 13.81 -24.17
CA LEU A 212 -7.61 14.18 -24.91
C LEU A 212 -7.24 15.16 -26.02
N GLN A 213 -7.78 14.98 -27.21
CA GLN A 213 -7.78 16.01 -28.24
C GLN A 213 -9.11 16.76 -28.23
N ILE A 214 -9.05 18.09 -28.21
CA ILE A 214 -10.21 18.99 -28.34
C ILE A 214 -10.10 19.78 -29.64
N LYS A 215 -11.26 20.12 -30.22
CA LYS A 215 -11.38 21.05 -31.34
C LYS A 215 -12.15 22.29 -30.87
N THR A 216 -11.54 23.45 -31.05
CA THR A 216 -12.09 24.75 -30.65
C THR A 216 -12.91 25.38 -31.78
N ALA A 217 -13.70 26.41 -31.46
CA ALA A 217 -14.57 27.11 -32.42
C ALA A 217 -13.82 27.77 -33.58
N ASP A 218 -12.58 28.20 -33.36
CA ASP A 218 -11.66 28.73 -34.38
C ASP A 218 -10.99 27.62 -35.22
N GLY A 219 -11.32 26.36 -34.97
CA GLY A 219 -10.86 25.21 -35.74
C GLY A 219 -9.51 24.62 -35.30
N GLN A 220 -8.87 25.17 -34.25
CA GLN A 220 -7.62 24.61 -33.71
C GLN A 220 -7.86 23.25 -33.05
N ILE A 221 -6.86 22.36 -33.12
CA ILE A 221 -6.86 21.06 -32.44
C ILE A 221 -5.79 21.11 -31.35
N ILE A 222 -6.21 20.94 -30.10
CA ILE A 222 -5.35 21.05 -28.93
C ILE A 222 -5.28 19.70 -28.23
N GLN A 223 -4.08 19.27 -27.85
CA GLN A 223 -3.88 18.12 -26.98
C GLN A 223 -3.87 18.57 -25.51
N VAL A 224 -4.73 17.95 -24.72
CA VAL A 224 -4.90 18.20 -23.29
C VAL A 224 -4.38 17.00 -22.52
N PRO A 225 -3.15 17.03 -21.99
CA PRO A 225 -2.64 15.99 -21.12
C PRO A 225 -3.14 16.14 -19.68
N SER A 226 -3.30 15.02 -18.99
CA SER A 226 -3.46 14.99 -17.54
C SER A 226 -2.10 15.00 -16.84
N GLN A 227 -2.13 15.29 -15.54
CA GLN A 227 -1.03 14.87 -14.66
C GLN A 227 -0.91 13.33 -14.62
N SER A 228 0.27 12.84 -14.26
CA SER A 228 0.50 11.41 -14.08
C SER A 228 -0.13 10.90 -12.78
N SER A 229 -0.64 9.66 -12.81
CA SER A 229 -1.15 8.94 -11.64
C SER A 229 -0.08 8.73 -10.57
N GLN A 230 -0.51 8.28 -9.39
CA GLN A 230 0.38 7.69 -8.41
C GLN A 230 1.07 6.44 -8.99
N PRO A 231 2.31 6.12 -8.56
CA PRO A 231 3.08 5.03 -9.12
C PRO A 231 2.46 3.67 -8.79
N PHE A 232 2.67 2.68 -9.66
CA PHE A 232 2.30 1.29 -9.40
C PHE A 232 3.26 0.34 -10.10
N ILE A 233 3.18 -0.96 -9.77
CA ILE A 233 4.02 -2.01 -10.37
C ILE A 233 3.12 -3.18 -10.78
N VAL A 234 3.36 -3.74 -11.96
CA VAL A 234 2.68 -4.95 -12.42
C VAL A 234 3.59 -6.17 -12.27
N ILE A 235 3.18 -7.15 -11.46
CA ILE A 235 3.91 -8.40 -11.22
C ILE A 235 3.33 -9.54 -12.05
N THR A 236 4.17 -10.50 -12.42
CA THR A 236 3.78 -11.72 -13.13
C THR A 236 3.65 -12.93 -12.21
N ASN A 237 4.20 -12.85 -11.00
CA ASN A 237 4.19 -13.92 -10.01
C ASN A 237 4.28 -13.32 -8.60
N ASP A 238 3.64 -13.94 -7.61
CA ASP A 238 3.61 -13.54 -6.21
C ASP A 238 5.01 -13.47 -5.56
N CYS A 239 6.00 -14.22 -6.08
CA CYS A 239 7.39 -14.13 -5.63
C CYS A 239 8.03 -12.75 -5.88
N GLN A 240 7.47 -11.96 -6.80
CA GLN A 240 7.95 -10.61 -7.10
C GLN A 240 7.32 -9.56 -6.17
N TRP A 241 6.28 -9.93 -5.40
CA TRP A 241 5.47 -8.97 -4.67
C TRP A 241 6.27 -8.22 -3.62
N GLU A 242 7.05 -8.88 -2.77
CA GLU A 242 7.85 -8.25 -1.71
C GLU A 242 8.80 -7.18 -2.28
N GLY A 243 9.59 -7.53 -3.32
CA GLY A 243 10.52 -6.59 -3.92
C GLY A 243 9.83 -5.44 -4.66
N SER A 244 8.65 -5.71 -5.24
CA SER A 244 7.85 -4.68 -5.91
C SER A 244 7.22 -3.72 -4.90
N GLU A 245 6.61 -4.25 -3.84
CA GLU A 245 5.99 -3.47 -2.77
C GLU A 245 7.04 -2.61 -2.07
N GLY A 246 8.23 -3.14 -1.82
CA GLY A 246 9.34 -2.39 -1.23
C GLY A 246 9.83 -1.27 -2.13
N THR A 247 9.97 -1.54 -3.43
CA THR A 247 10.33 -0.51 -4.42
C THR A 247 9.29 0.61 -4.46
N LEU A 248 8.01 0.24 -4.42
CA LEU A 248 6.91 1.19 -4.46
C LEU A 248 6.84 2.03 -3.18
N LEU A 249 6.87 1.39 -2.01
CA LEU A 249 6.86 2.03 -0.70
C LEU A 249 8.06 2.96 -0.52
N LYS A 250 9.26 2.54 -0.96
CA LYS A 250 10.45 3.38 -0.91
C LYS A 250 10.29 4.61 -1.81
N LYS A 251 9.79 4.41 -3.04
CA LYS A 251 9.59 5.52 -3.97
C LYS A 251 8.58 6.54 -3.44
N GLU A 252 7.49 6.08 -2.85
CA GLU A 252 6.46 6.96 -2.28
C GLU A 252 6.95 7.67 -1.02
N SER A 253 7.62 6.92 -0.13
CA SER A 253 8.22 7.46 1.11
C SER A 253 9.21 8.58 0.83
N PHE A 254 10.20 8.33 -0.04
CA PHE A 254 11.33 9.24 -0.19
C PHE A 254 11.15 10.21 -1.35
N SER A 255 10.43 9.83 -2.42
CA SER A 255 10.44 10.58 -3.68
C SER A 255 11.88 10.94 -4.10
N GLU A 256 12.26 12.23 -4.07
CA GLU A 256 13.63 12.71 -4.36
C GLU A 256 14.43 13.08 -3.10
N LYS A 257 13.85 12.90 -1.91
CA LYS A 257 14.46 13.22 -0.62
C LYS A 257 15.40 12.11 -0.16
N PHE A 258 16.48 12.48 0.52
CA PHE A 258 17.40 11.53 1.15
C PHE A 258 16.90 11.03 2.51
N GLU A 259 16.09 11.85 3.17
CA GLU A 259 15.58 11.60 4.52
C GLU A 259 14.18 12.19 4.66
N ILE A 260 13.36 11.53 5.48
CA ILE A 260 11.99 11.92 5.78
C ILE A 260 11.72 11.81 7.27
N THR A 261 10.71 12.50 7.77
CA THR A 261 10.32 12.41 9.18
C THR A 261 9.66 11.05 9.47
N TRP A 262 9.77 10.59 10.72
CA TRP A 262 9.12 9.36 11.18
C TRP A 262 7.60 9.34 10.93
N PRO A 263 6.83 10.40 11.28
CA PRO A 263 5.39 10.44 11.00
C PRO A 263 5.07 10.29 9.51
N HIS A 264 5.83 10.96 8.63
CA HIS A 264 5.66 10.83 7.19
C HIS A 264 5.84 9.39 6.72
N PHE A 265 6.91 8.73 7.18
CA PHE A 265 7.19 7.34 6.84
C PHE A 265 6.08 6.40 7.29
N VAL A 266 5.64 6.47 8.56
CA VAL A 266 4.63 5.54 9.08
C VAL A 266 3.25 5.77 8.48
N ASN A 267 2.90 7.01 8.14
CA ASN A 267 1.65 7.32 7.45
C ASN A 267 1.59 6.63 6.07
N ILE A 268 2.70 6.62 5.33
CA ILE A 268 2.81 5.91 4.05
C ILE A 268 2.81 4.40 4.29
N LEU A 269 3.61 3.91 5.24
CA LEU A 269 3.68 2.50 5.61
C LEU A 269 2.30 1.95 5.96
N GLN A 270 1.49 2.70 6.71
CA GLN A 270 0.15 2.31 7.12
C GLN A 270 -0.77 2.10 5.91
N LYS A 271 -0.76 3.03 4.93
CA LYS A 271 -1.54 2.88 3.69
C LYS A 271 -1.16 1.63 2.92
N HIS A 272 0.15 1.38 2.79
CA HIS A 272 0.68 0.18 2.15
C HIS A 272 0.30 -1.09 2.91
N PHE A 273 0.42 -1.08 4.23
CA PHE A 273 0.11 -2.20 5.09
C PHE A 273 -1.36 -2.62 4.99
N LEU A 274 -2.29 -1.66 5.02
CA LEU A 274 -3.73 -1.94 4.85
C LEU A 274 -4.04 -2.51 3.46
N LYS A 275 -3.40 -1.99 2.40
CA LYS A 275 -3.51 -2.53 1.03
C LYS A 275 -2.90 -3.93 0.92
N ALA A 276 -1.77 -4.18 1.59
CA ALA A 276 -1.08 -5.46 1.61
C ALA A 276 -1.95 -6.55 2.25
N THR A 277 -2.59 -6.21 3.37
CA THR A 277 -3.47 -7.07 4.18
C THR A 277 -4.93 -7.06 3.73
N LYS A 278 -5.27 -6.33 2.66
CA LYS A 278 -6.62 -6.23 2.06
C LYS A 278 -7.68 -5.75 3.06
N GLN A 279 -7.32 -4.83 3.94
CA GLN A 279 -8.22 -4.24 4.92
C GLN A 279 -8.89 -2.97 4.40
N SER A 280 -10.00 -2.58 5.02
CA SER A 280 -10.64 -1.29 4.75
C SER A 280 -9.71 -0.14 5.13
N PRO A 281 -9.52 0.89 4.27
CA PRO A 281 -8.72 2.06 4.61
C PRO A 281 -9.38 2.95 5.67
N ILE A 282 -10.71 2.91 5.79
CA ILE A 282 -11.47 3.78 6.70
C ILE A 282 -11.69 3.08 8.05
N GLN A 283 -12.01 1.79 8.02
CA GLN A 283 -12.34 1.01 9.20
C GLN A 283 -11.61 -0.35 9.14
N PRO A 284 -10.28 -0.36 9.26
CA PRO A 284 -9.52 -1.60 9.26
C PRO A 284 -9.84 -2.44 10.49
N THR A 285 -9.81 -3.77 10.33
CA THR A 285 -10.01 -4.72 11.43
C THR A 285 -8.86 -4.66 12.43
N ARG A 286 -7.62 -4.59 11.94
CA ARG A 286 -6.40 -4.44 12.72
C ARG A 286 -5.39 -3.59 11.93
N PRO A 287 -5.35 -2.26 12.11
CA PRO A 287 -4.27 -1.43 11.59
C PRO A 287 -2.96 -1.68 12.35
N LEU A 288 -1.82 -1.14 11.87
CA LEU A 288 -0.70 -0.94 12.77
C LEU A 288 -1.08 0.17 13.74
N SER A 289 -0.90 -0.10 15.02
CA SER A 289 -1.17 0.80 16.13
C SER A 289 0.09 1.58 16.51
N ASN A 290 -0.07 2.58 17.39
CA ASN A 290 1.08 3.28 17.96
C ASN A 290 2.06 2.33 18.67
N TYR A 291 1.55 1.27 19.32
CA TYR A 291 2.38 0.22 19.91
C TYR A 291 3.29 -0.44 18.87
N ASP A 292 2.72 -0.80 17.72
CA ASP A 292 3.44 -1.44 16.61
C ASP A 292 4.47 -0.48 16.00
N PHE A 293 4.12 0.81 15.83
CA PHE A 293 5.05 1.82 15.34
C PHE A 293 6.22 2.05 16.29
N VAL A 294 6.01 2.10 17.60
CA VAL A 294 7.11 2.27 18.55
C VAL A 294 8.03 1.04 18.55
N TYR A 295 7.48 -0.17 18.49
CA TYR A 295 8.29 -1.38 18.31
C TYR A 295 9.15 -1.29 17.05
N LEU A 296 8.56 -0.88 15.91
CA LEU A 296 9.28 -0.74 14.65
C LEU A 296 10.39 0.32 14.76
N ASN A 297 10.10 1.48 15.34
CA ASN A 297 11.09 2.56 15.49
C ASN A 297 12.28 2.12 16.34
N LEU A 298 12.01 1.51 17.49
CA LEU A 298 13.05 1.00 18.40
C LEU A 298 13.89 -0.09 17.75
N THR A 299 13.27 -1.00 16.99
CA THR A 299 13.94 -2.20 16.46
C THR A 299 14.76 -1.92 15.20
N PHE A 300 14.24 -1.08 14.30
CA PHE A 300 14.84 -0.89 12.97
C PHE A 300 15.40 0.51 12.72
N PHE A 301 14.96 1.52 13.48
CA PHE A 301 15.28 2.92 13.23
C PHE A 301 16.01 3.59 14.40
N GLN A 302 16.40 2.84 15.43
CA GLN A 302 17.20 3.33 16.57
C GLN A 302 16.54 4.52 17.29
N HIS A 303 15.21 4.56 17.35
CA HIS A 303 14.45 5.65 17.96
C HIS A 303 14.67 7.03 17.29
N LYS A 304 15.10 7.06 16.03
CA LYS A 304 15.27 8.31 15.29
C LYS A 304 13.91 8.93 14.96
N THR A 305 13.88 10.26 14.90
CA THR A 305 12.73 11.04 14.43
C THR A 305 12.70 11.21 12.91
N SER A 306 13.73 10.69 12.23
CA SER A 306 13.92 10.72 10.79
C SER A 306 14.36 9.35 10.27
N VAL A 307 14.06 9.09 9.00
CA VAL A 307 14.26 7.80 8.34
C VAL A 307 15.03 8.02 7.05
N SER A 308 16.15 7.31 6.88
CA SER A 308 16.97 7.35 5.66
C SER A 308 16.72 6.13 4.75
N HIS A 309 17.20 6.21 3.51
CA HIS A 309 17.16 5.08 2.56
C HIS A 309 17.82 3.80 3.11
N LYS A 310 18.90 3.95 3.90
CA LYS A 310 19.62 2.81 4.49
C LYS A 310 18.80 2.15 5.60
N ASP A 311 18.18 2.95 6.46
CA ASP A 311 17.31 2.42 7.52
C ASP A 311 16.13 1.66 6.90
N PHE A 312 15.54 2.20 5.83
CA PHE A 312 14.49 1.53 5.07
C PHE A 312 14.93 0.17 4.51
N ASP A 313 16.11 0.10 3.88
CA ASP A 313 16.60 -1.15 3.29
C ASP A 313 16.77 -2.23 4.36
N GLN A 314 17.32 -1.89 5.52
CA GLN A 314 17.43 -2.81 6.65
C GLN A 314 16.05 -3.26 7.15
N PHE A 315 15.15 -2.31 7.42
CA PHE A 315 13.77 -2.59 7.83
C PHE A 315 13.05 -3.54 6.86
N TRP A 316 13.16 -3.29 5.56
CA TRP A 316 12.39 -4.01 4.55
C TRP A 316 12.81 -5.48 4.41
N THR A 317 14.08 -5.81 4.69
CA THR A 317 14.56 -7.21 4.65
C THR A 317 13.80 -8.13 5.60
N TRP A 318 13.35 -7.60 6.74
CA TRP A 318 12.52 -8.32 7.70
C TRP A 318 11.03 -8.08 7.45
N PHE A 319 10.61 -6.81 7.41
CA PHE A 319 9.21 -6.44 7.35
C PHE A 319 8.53 -6.92 6.06
N GLY A 320 9.22 -6.77 4.91
CA GLY A 320 8.74 -7.20 3.60
C GLY A 320 8.36 -8.69 3.55
N LYS A 321 9.18 -9.55 4.17
CA LYS A 321 8.92 -10.99 4.29
C LYS A 321 7.72 -11.31 5.18
N CYS A 322 7.56 -10.55 6.27
CA CYS A 322 6.44 -10.71 7.19
C CYS A 322 5.12 -10.31 6.53
N ILE A 323 5.07 -9.18 5.83
CA ILE A 323 3.85 -8.76 5.11
C ILE A 323 3.56 -9.65 3.89
N GLN A 324 4.58 -10.23 3.24
CA GLN A 324 4.37 -11.22 2.17
C GLN A 324 3.69 -12.47 2.75
N THR A 325 4.12 -12.89 3.93
CA THR A 325 3.52 -14.00 4.65
C THR A 325 2.08 -13.70 5.07
N LEU A 326 1.80 -12.51 5.63
CA LEU A 326 0.44 -12.06 5.91
C LEU A 326 -0.44 -12.09 4.65
N ARG A 327 0.09 -11.65 3.50
CA ARG A 327 -0.68 -11.51 2.26
C ARG A 327 -1.02 -12.83 1.58
N TYR A 328 -0.08 -13.79 1.54
CA TYR A 328 -0.20 -14.98 0.70
C TYR A 328 -0.34 -16.29 1.48
N LYS A 329 0.18 -16.40 2.71
CA LYS A 329 0.00 -17.64 3.48
C LYS A 329 -1.44 -17.71 3.98
N ARG A 330 -2.11 -18.82 3.65
CA ARG A 330 -3.52 -19.07 3.96
C ARG A 330 -3.78 -18.94 5.46
N HIS A 331 -4.88 -18.28 5.82
CA HIS A 331 -5.32 -17.96 7.18
C HIS A 331 -4.44 -17.01 8.00
N ILE A 332 -3.17 -16.79 7.64
CA ILE A 332 -2.25 -15.99 8.44
C ILE A 332 -2.71 -14.54 8.64
N SER A 333 -3.20 -13.87 7.58
CA SER A 333 -3.79 -12.53 7.73
C SER A 333 -4.95 -12.52 8.70
N THR A 334 -5.87 -13.48 8.58
CA THR A 334 -7.08 -13.56 9.41
C THR A 334 -6.72 -13.80 10.87
N LEU A 335 -5.84 -14.78 11.15
CA LEU A 335 -5.38 -15.11 12.49
C LEU A 335 -4.64 -13.93 13.15
N TRP A 336 -3.85 -13.19 12.36
CA TRP A 336 -3.24 -11.94 12.83
C TRP A 336 -4.30 -10.88 13.14
N GLN A 337 -5.29 -10.66 12.26
CA GLN A 337 -6.32 -9.64 12.48
C GLN A 337 -7.18 -9.90 13.73
N ILE A 338 -7.37 -11.17 14.12
CA ILE A 338 -8.10 -11.53 15.36
C ILE A 338 -7.20 -11.67 16.59
N GLY A 339 -5.90 -11.36 16.47
CA GLY A 339 -4.97 -11.35 17.62
C GLY A 339 -4.44 -12.71 18.04
N LEU A 340 -4.52 -13.76 17.21
CA LEU A 340 -3.90 -15.06 17.49
C LEU A 340 -2.44 -15.14 17.02
N ILE A 341 -2.02 -14.23 16.13
CA ILE A 341 -0.63 -14.09 15.70
C ILE A 341 -0.12 -12.69 16.08
N PHE A 342 1.03 -12.67 16.74
CA PHE A 342 1.77 -11.47 17.08
C PHE A 342 2.83 -11.18 16.02
N MET A 343 3.12 -9.91 15.81
CA MET A 343 4.16 -9.49 14.86
C MET A 343 5.21 -8.62 15.51
N PHE A 344 4.82 -7.81 16.49
CA PHE A 344 5.66 -6.78 17.10
C PHE A 344 5.80 -7.07 18.59
N LEU A 345 6.51 -8.14 18.93
CA LEU A 345 6.72 -8.55 20.32
C LEU A 345 8.11 -9.16 20.49
N LYS A 346 8.92 -8.58 21.39
CA LYS A 346 10.27 -9.06 21.66
C LYS A 346 10.23 -10.39 22.41
N ARG A 347 11.24 -11.23 22.19
CA ARG A 347 11.35 -12.54 22.86
C ARG A 347 11.34 -12.44 24.40
N ASP A 348 11.95 -11.42 24.99
CA ASP A 348 11.93 -11.25 26.46
C ASP A 348 10.52 -11.02 27.00
N VAL A 349 9.70 -10.24 26.27
CA VAL A 349 8.29 -10.03 26.62
C VAL A 349 7.50 -11.32 26.48
N VAL A 350 7.76 -12.10 25.43
CA VAL A 350 7.15 -13.43 25.22
C VAL A 350 7.46 -14.36 26.39
N ASN A 351 8.71 -14.40 26.85
CA ASN A 351 9.11 -15.21 28.00
C ASN A 351 8.40 -14.76 29.27
N MET A 352 8.27 -13.45 29.47
CA MET A 352 7.59 -12.89 30.63
C MET A 352 6.08 -13.23 30.64
N ILE A 353 5.36 -13.12 29.52
CA ILE A 353 3.92 -13.40 29.48
C ILE A 353 3.60 -14.91 29.60
N LEU A 354 4.56 -15.77 29.30
CA LEU A 354 4.42 -17.22 29.41
C LEU A 354 4.91 -17.76 30.75
N LYS A 355 5.82 -17.10 31.47
CA LYS A 355 6.50 -17.66 32.66
C LYS A 355 5.57 -18.36 33.66
N ASP A 356 4.41 -17.76 33.93
CA ASP A 356 3.46 -18.23 34.95
C ASP A 356 2.16 -18.82 34.36
N GLN A 357 2.14 -19.18 33.08
CA GLN A 357 0.97 -19.83 32.47
C GLN A 357 1.01 -21.36 32.65
N PRO A 358 -0.15 -22.05 32.58
CA PRO A 358 -0.17 -23.51 32.67
C PRO A 358 0.54 -24.20 31.49
N PRO A 359 1.07 -25.43 31.68
CA PRO A 359 1.61 -26.25 30.60
C PRO A 359 0.67 -26.38 29.39
N GLY A 360 1.26 -26.34 28.20
CA GLY A 360 0.56 -26.33 26.93
C GLY A 360 0.01 -24.96 26.51
N THR A 361 0.18 -23.92 27.33
CA THR A 361 -0.08 -22.54 26.91
C THR A 361 1.00 -22.09 25.92
N PHE A 362 0.58 -21.45 24.83
CA PHE A 362 1.47 -20.98 23.77
C PHE A 362 1.04 -19.66 23.15
N CYS A 363 1.96 -19.04 22.41
CA CYS A 363 1.68 -17.93 21.52
C CYS A 363 2.44 -18.08 20.20
N ILE A 364 1.98 -17.35 19.18
CA ILE A 364 2.54 -17.37 17.83
C ILE A 364 3.06 -15.98 17.50
N LEU A 365 4.30 -15.87 17.04
CA LEU A 365 4.91 -14.61 16.63
C LEU A 365 5.64 -14.73 15.30
N PHE A 366 5.94 -13.61 14.65
CA PHE A 366 6.95 -13.57 13.59
C PHE A 366 8.35 -13.63 14.21
N SER A 367 9.22 -14.46 13.65
CA SER A 367 10.60 -14.59 14.13
C SER A 367 11.42 -13.35 13.78
N GLU A 368 12.11 -12.76 14.76
CA GLU A 368 13.04 -11.64 14.54
C GLU A 368 14.28 -12.08 13.74
N THR A 369 14.74 -13.32 13.92
CA THR A 369 15.94 -13.86 13.27
C THR A 369 15.67 -14.54 11.93
N PHE A 370 14.44 -15.03 11.71
CA PHE A 370 14.04 -15.72 10.47
C PHE A 370 12.89 -14.96 9.78
N PRO A 371 13.19 -13.94 8.95
CA PRO A 371 12.21 -13.11 8.28
C PRO A 371 11.07 -13.87 7.58
N GLY A 372 9.83 -13.54 7.92
CA GLY A 372 8.62 -14.16 7.36
C GLY A 372 8.32 -15.57 7.84
N GLN A 373 9.12 -16.13 8.74
CA GLN A 373 8.78 -17.38 9.43
C GLN A 373 8.05 -17.09 10.74
N LEU A 374 7.23 -18.06 11.16
CA LEU A 374 6.50 -17.99 12.42
C LEU A 374 7.25 -18.80 13.47
N GLU A 375 7.23 -18.31 14.70
CA GLU A 375 7.78 -18.97 15.88
C GLU A 375 6.64 -19.19 16.87
N ILE A 376 6.59 -20.39 17.46
CA ILE A 376 5.65 -20.77 18.50
C ILE A 376 6.42 -20.85 19.81
N SER A 377 6.07 -20.00 20.76
CA SER A 377 6.63 -20.05 22.11
C SER A 377 5.61 -20.70 23.05
N TYR A 378 6.02 -21.69 23.83
CA TYR A 378 5.10 -22.50 24.62
C TYR A 378 5.74 -23.04 25.91
N ILE A 379 4.87 -23.44 26.83
CA ILE A 379 5.26 -24.09 28.08
C ILE A 379 5.13 -25.60 27.90
N PRO A 380 6.23 -26.36 28.04
CA PRO A 380 6.18 -27.81 27.86
C PRO A 380 5.33 -28.48 28.93
N ASN A 381 4.71 -29.62 28.57
CA ASN A 381 4.16 -30.54 29.57
C ASN A 381 5.33 -31.26 30.25
N ASN A 382 5.47 -31.11 31.56
CA ASN A 382 6.62 -31.63 32.36
C ASN A 382 6.68 -33.17 32.44
N SER A 383 5.90 -33.92 31.66
CA SER A 383 5.74 -35.37 31.81
C SER A 383 6.89 -36.22 31.25
N LYS A 384 8.03 -35.65 30.83
CA LYS A 384 9.17 -36.42 30.27
C LYS A 384 10.56 -36.07 30.81
N ASP A 385 10.70 -35.03 31.64
CA ASP A 385 12.01 -34.59 32.15
C ASP A 385 12.29 -35.03 33.60
N GLU A 386 11.46 -35.88 34.21
CA GLU A 386 11.66 -36.39 35.59
C GLU A 386 12.81 -37.39 35.76
N ASN A 387 13.51 -37.80 34.69
CA ASN A 387 14.66 -38.71 34.81
C ASN A 387 16.02 -38.02 34.98
N ASN A 388 16.08 -36.68 35.06
CA ASN A 388 17.31 -35.98 35.42
C ASN A 388 17.20 -35.37 36.82
N ASN A 389 17.59 -36.18 37.81
CA ASN A 389 17.85 -35.79 39.19
C ASN A 389 18.97 -34.73 39.25
N ASN A 390 18.63 -33.46 39.00
CA ASN A 390 19.41 -32.34 39.49
C ASN A 390 18.45 -31.32 40.09
N ASN A 391 18.35 -31.41 41.42
CA ASN A 391 17.65 -30.49 42.32
C ASN A 391 18.22 -29.07 42.22
N ASN A 392 17.78 -28.30 41.22
CA ASN A 392 17.83 -26.84 41.25
C ASN A 392 16.67 -26.29 40.41
N SER A 393 15.58 -25.90 41.10
CA SER A 393 14.51 -25.00 40.63
C SER A 393 13.93 -25.30 39.24
N THR A 394 12.90 -26.14 39.16
CA THR A 394 12.07 -26.36 37.97
C THR A 394 11.16 -25.17 37.67
N ASP A 395 11.75 -24.03 37.29
CA ASP A 395 11.02 -23.02 36.51
C ASP A 395 10.71 -23.68 35.15
N SER A 396 9.44 -23.83 34.80
CA SER A 396 9.03 -24.38 33.50
C SER A 396 9.55 -23.49 32.38
N LYS A 397 10.72 -23.83 31.84
CA LYS A 397 11.41 -22.99 30.85
C LYS A 397 10.60 -22.95 29.56
N VAL A 398 10.25 -21.73 29.14
CA VAL A 398 9.60 -21.47 27.86
C VAL A 398 10.44 -22.07 26.72
N LYS A 399 9.81 -22.87 25.86
CA LYS A 399 10.43 -23.45 24.66
C LYS A 399 9.96 -22.67 23.43
N HIS A 400 10.85 -22.50 22.46
CA HIS A 400 10.59 -21.82 21.19
C HIS A 400 10.72 -22.82 20.04
N TYR A 401 9.73 -22.83 19.14
CA TYR A 401 9.70 -23.69 17.97
C TYR A 401 9.55 -22.84 16.70
N LEU A 402 10.53 -22.93 15.80
CA LEU A 402 10.48 -22.25 14.51
C LEU A 402 9.70 -23.12 13.51
N VAL A 403 8.56 -22.62 13.04
CA VAL A 403 7.69 -23.32 12.08
C VAL A 403 8.40 -23.44 10.73
N GLN A 404 8.68 -24.68 10.35
CA GLN A 404 9.37 -25.03 9.13
C GLN A 404 8.41 -25.05 7.94
N PRO A 405 8.92 -24.88 6.70
CA PRO A 405 8.09 -24.99 5.49
C PRO A 405 7.34 -26.33 5.38
N ASN A 406 7.92 -27.41 5.91
CA ASN A 406 7.34 -28.75 5.90
C ASN A 406 6.12 -28.88 6.83
N ASP A 407 6.06 -28.09 7.90
CA ASP A 407 4.95 -28.12 8.86
C ASP A 407 3.64 -27.64 8.22
N THR A 408 3.73 -26.77 7.22
CA THR A 408 2.59 -26.28 6.43
C THR A 408 2.70 -26.68 4.96
N SER A 409 3.38 -27.81 4.67
CA SER A 409 3.58 -28.27 3.31
C SER A 409 2.35 -28.99 2.76
N GLY A 410 1.97 -28.66 1.54
CA GLY A 410 0.81 -29.22 0.85
C GLY A 410 -0.42 -28.30 0.88
N SER A 411 -1.27 -28.40 -0.14
CA SER A 411 -2.44 -27.53 -0.32
C SER A 411 -3.52 -27.68 0.76
N LYS A 412 -3.45 -28.76 1.55
CA LYS A 412 -4.42 -29.11 2.60
C LYS A 412 -3.87 -28.99 4.04
N LYS A 413 -2.58 -28.67 4.23
CA LYS A 413 -1.98 -28.54 5.57
C LYS A 413 -1.60 -27.09 5.81
N THR A 414 -2.41 -26.40 6.60
CA THR A 414 -2.22 -25.00 6.98
C THR A 414 -1.65 -24.88 8.41
N LEU A 415 -1.29 -23.67 8.85
CA LEU A 415 -0.84 -23.44 10.23
C LEU A 415 -1.87 -23.95 11.27
N PRO A 416 -3.19 -23.64 11.15
CA PRO A 416 -4.20 -24.25 12.00
C PRO A 416 -4.16 -25.78 12.05
N ASP A 417 -3.98 -26.44 10.89
CA ASP A 417 -3.93 -27.91 10.82
C ASP A 417 -2.69 -28.45 11.56
N PHE A 418 -1.52 -27.85 11.35
CA PHE A 418 -0.30 -28.19 12.08
C PHE A 418 -0.46 -28.01 13.60
N LEU A 419 -1.04 -26.91 14.05
CA LEU A 419 -1.30 -26.65 15.47
C LEU A 419 -2.27 -27.67 16.06
N ASN A 420 -3.25 -28.14 15.28
CA ASN A 420 -4.19 -29.17 15.71
C ASN A 420 -3.48 -30.52 15.95
N GLU A 421 -2.56 -30.89 15.08
CA GLU A 421 -1.76 -32.13 15.16
C GLU A 421 -0.74 -32.14 16.31
N CYS A 422 -0.44 -31.00 16.93
CA CYS A 422 0.50 -30.90 18.03
C CYS A 422 -0.22 -30.95 19.39
N PRO A 423 -0.15 -32.07 20.14
CA PRO A 423 -0.80 -32.20 21.46
C PRO A 423 -0.15 -31.32 22.53
N GLN A 424 1.11 -30.89 22.34
CA GLN A 424 1.76 -29.95 23.26
C GLN A 424 1.16 -28.54 23.25
N PHE A 425 0.30 -28.22 22.28
CA PHE A 425 -0.37 -26.92 22.19
C PHE A 425 -1.83 -27.08 22.60
N THR A 426 -2.21 -26.56 23.77
CA THR A 426 -3.56 -26.72 24.33
C THR A 426 -4.31 -25.41 24.43
N HIS A 427 -3.64 -24.33 24.84
CA HIS A 427 -4.24 -23.01 25.00
C HIS A 427 -3.41 -21.93 24.32
N ILE A 428 -4.05 -21.08 23.54
CA ILE A 428 -3.39 -19.97 22.87
C ILE A 428 -3.62 -18.67 23.64
N LEU A 429 -2.58 -17.85 23.77
CA LEU A 429 -2.74 -16.47 24.21
C LEU A 429 -3.23 -15.63 23.03
N GLN A 430 -4.41 -15.03 23.18
CA GLN A 430 -5.01 -14.12 22.22
C GLN A 430 -4.87 -12.68 22.69
N LEU A 431 -4.36 -11.81 21.83
CA LEU A 431 -4.29 -10.37 22.07
C LEU A 431 -5.67 -9.74 21.94
N ASN A 432 -6.03 -8.87 22.89
CA ASN A 432 -7.18 -8.00 22.72
C ASN A 432 -6.85 -6.87 21.71
N VAL A 433 -7.13 -7.12 20.43
CA VAL A 433 -6.84 -6.19 19.34
C VAL A 433 -7.51 -4.83 19.54
N SER A 434 -8.71 -4.79 20.12
CA SER A 434 -9.44 -3.54 20.34
C SER A 434 -8.81 -2.62 21.37
N ALA A 435 -8.01 -3.18 22.29
CA ALA A 435 -7.33 -2.44 23.34
C ALA A 435 -5.90 -2.03 22.95
N ILE A 436 -5.36 -2.53 21.82
CA ILE A 436 -3.93 -2.36 21.49
C ILE A 436 -3.51 -0.88 21.41
N SER A 437 -4.39 -0.01 20.92
CA SER A 437 -4.13 1.43 20.78
C SER A 437 -4.07 2.17 22.12
N GLN A 438 -4.57 1.56 23.20
CA GLN A 438 -4.59 2.15 24.54
C GLN A 438 -3.29 1.86 25.32
N TYR A 439 -2.49 0.89 24.87
CA TYR A 439 -1.26 0.53 25.55
C TYR A 439 -0.16 1.54 25.28
N GLN A 440 0.54 1.92 26.35
CA GLN A 440 1.78 2.66 26.24
C GLN A 440 2.89 1.74 25.73
N PRO A 441 3.93 2.27 25.07
CA PRO A 441 4.98 1.46 24.46
C PRO A 441 5.72 0.53 25.41
N ASP A 442 5.84 0.91 26.68
CA ASP A 442 6.53 0.14 27.72
C ASP A 442 5.61 -0.83 28.45
N THR A 443 4.31 -0.82 28.14
CA THR A 443 3.33 -1.71 28.76
C THR A 443 3.11 -2.95 27.91
N VAL A 444 3.03 -4.10 28.57
CA VAL A 444 2.71 -5.35 27.90
C VAL A 444 1.21 -5.39 27.63
N PRO A 445 0.79 -5.65 26.38
CA PRO A 445 -0.62 -5.81 26.06
C PRO A 445 -1.28 -6.90 26.89
N SER A 446 -2.57 -6.78 27.18
CA SER A 446 -3.31 -7.86 27.84
C SER A 446 -3.57 -9.01 26.88
N PHE A 447 -3.44 -10.22 27.41
CA PHE A 447 -3.70 -11.46 26.69
C PHE A 447 -4.80 -12.25 27.39
N LYS A 448 -5.71 -12.80 26.59
CA LYS A 448 -6.71 -13.75 27.04
C LYS A 448 -6.24 -15.16 26.70
N ARG A 449 -6.25 -16.07 27.68
CA ARG A 449 -5.98 -17.48 27.44
C ARG A 449 -7.23 -18.14 26.89
N GLU A 450 -7.13 -18.70 25.69
CA GLU A 450 -8.23 -19.36 24.99
C GLU A 450 -7.90 -20.81 24.69
N SER A 451 -8.92 -21.66 24.67
CA SER A 451 -8.75 -23.05 24.21
C SER A 451 -8.38 -23.06 22.73
N LYS A 452 -7.30 -23.79 22.37
CA LYS A 452 -6.81 -23.89 20.98
C LYS A 452 -7.94 -24.26 20.02
N ASN A 453 -8.69 -25.31 20.35
CA ASN A 453 -9.72 -25.85 19.48
C ASN A 453 -10.90 -24.89 19.35
N GLN A 454 -11.26 -24.18 20.43
CA GLN A 454 -12.36 -23.21 20.40
C GLN A 454 -12.13 -22.07 19.40
N VAL A 455 -10.88 -21.59 19.26
CA VAL A 455 -10.57 -20.44 18.40
C VAL A 455 -10.03 -20.83 17.02
N LEU A 456 -9.46 -22.03 16.87
CA LEU A 456 -8.89 -22.50 15.59
C LEU A 456 -9.80 -23.44 14.80
N GLU A 457 -10.84 -24.03 15.40
CA GLU A 457 -11.77 -24.95 14.72
C GLU A 457 -12.32 -24.42 13.38
N PRO A 458 -12.74 -23.14 13.26
CA PRO A 458 -13.25 -22.62 11.99
C PRO A 458 -12.23 -22.65 10.83
N TYR A 459 -10.94 -22.80 11.14
CA TYR A 459 -9.84 -22.76 10.18
C TYR A 459 -9.25 -24.14 9.88
N TYR A 460 -9.68 -25.19 10.58
CA TYR A 460 -9.24 -26.55 10.28
C TYR A 460 -9.75 -26.98 8.91
N SER A 461 -8.90 -27.69 8.18
CA SER A 461 -9.29 -28.34 6.95
C SER A 461 -10.36 -29.38 7.29
N LYS A 462 -11.56 -29.22 6.70
CA LYS A 462 -12.65 -30.20 6.84
C LYS A 462 -12.12 -31.56 6.40
N ARG A 463 -11.83 -32.46 7.35
CA ARG A 463 -11.64 -33.87 7.02
C ARG A 463 -12.97 -34.33 6.43
N GLN A 464 -12.94 -34.95 5.25
CA GLN A 464 -14.01 -35.86 4.91
C GLN A 464 -13.96 -36.93 5.99
N LEU A 465 -14.87 -36.83 6.97
CA LEU A 465 -15.21 -37.96 7.81
C LEU A 465 -15.66 -39.02 6.83
N SER A 466 -14.78 -39.95 6.50
CA SER A 466 -15.19 -41.27 6.06
C SER A 466 -15.99 -41.83 7.22
N THR A 467 -17.28 -41.55 7.20
CA THR A 467 -18.29 -42.39 7.81
C THR A 467 -17.96 -43.82 7.40
N ASN A 468 -17.86 -44.69 8.40
CA ASN A 468 -17.57 -46.12 8.34
C ASN A 468 -16.09 -46.52 8.54
N ILE A 469 -15.62 -46.41 9.79
CA ILE A 469 -15.09 -47.62 10.43
C ILE A 469 -16.12 -48.01 11.49
N LEU A 470 -17.03 -48.90 11.10
CA LEU A 470 -17.92 -49.60 12.01
C LEU A 470 -17.08 -50.34 13.07
N GLY A 471 -17.34 -50.07 14.35
CA GLY A 471 -17.34 -51.14 15.36
C GLY A 471 -16.04 -51.52 16.07
N SER A 472 -14.97 -50.72 16.00
CA SER A 472 -13.81 -50.90 16.87
C SER A 472 -13.80 -49.74 17.85
N GLY A 473 -14.17 -49.97 19.12
CA GLY A 473 -14.22 -48.95 20.19
C GLY A 473 -12.86 -48.37 20.60
N TYR A 474 -11.96 -48.17 19.63
CA TYR A 474 -10.62 -47.63 19.77
C TYR A 474 -10.46 -46.49 18.79
N ASP A 475 -10.27 -45.28 19.32
CA ASP A 475 -9.85 -44.13 18.53
C ASP A 475 -8.32 -44.15 18.38
N PRO A 476 -7.78 -43.75 17.21
CA PRO A 476 -6.36 -43.59 17.03
C PRO A 476 -5.82 -42.47 17.92
N LEU A 477 -4.74 -42.74 18.67
CA LEU A 477 -3.98 -41.70 19.36
C LEU A 477 -3.29 -40.82 18.31
N ILE A 478 -3.56 -39.51 18.35
CA ILE A 478 -2.83 -38.49 17.57
C ILE A 478 -1.73 -37.91 18.46
#